data_AF-A1WUG5-F1
#
_entry.id   AF-A1WUG5-F1
#
_cell.length_a   1.000
_cell.length_b   1.000
_cell.length_c   1.000
_cell.angle_alpha   90.00
_cell.angle_beta   90.00
_cell.angle_gamma   90.00
#
_symmetry.space_group_name_H-M   'P 1'
#
loop_
_entity.id
_entity.type
_entity.pdbx_description
1 polymer ?
#
loop_
_entity_poly.entity_id
_entity_poly.type
_entity_poly.pdbx_seq_one_letter_code
_entity_poly.pdbx_strand_id
1 'polypeptide(L)'
;MTPQPHKPRLRTTYRLIIEERDNGWEVVFYDEQGRVQHIGNSHSEIAALRSAYFIARYYHYEHDVLMRTRHGDKQLDIETLMQNRRPS
;
A
#
# COMPACT_ATOMS: atom_id res chain seq x y z
N MET A 1 31.96 -16.07 -4.66
CA MET A 1 30.81 -15.16 -4.51
C MET A 1 29.57 -16.03 -4.35
N THR A 2 29.05 -16.16 -3.13
CA THR A 2 27.86 -16.98 -2.86
C THR A 2 26.63 -16.13 -3.17
N PRO A 3 25.69 -16.56 -4.01
CA PRO A 3 24.45 -15.82 -4.21
C PRO A 3 23.69 -15.76 -2.89
N GLN A 4 23.32 -14.55 -2.46
CA GLN A 4 22.44 -14.39 -1.30
C GLN A 4 21.13 -15.13 -1.56
N PRO A 5 20.64 -15.93 -0.60
CA PRO A 5 19.37 -16.60 -0.76
C PRO A 5 18.27 -15.54 -0.89
N HIS A 6 17.46 -15.66 -1.94
CA HIS A 6 16.22 -14.90 -2.07
C HIS A 6 15.39 -15.15 -0.81
N LYS A 7 15.29 -14.14 0.06
CA LYS A 7 14.40 -14.18 1.22
C LYS A 7 13.01 -14.59 0.72
N PRO A 8 12.35 -15.58 1.33
CA PRO A 8 10.99 -15.91 0.98
C PRO A 8 10.16 -14.64 1.15
N ARG A 9 9.51 -14.19 0.06
CA ARG A 9 8.54 -13.11 0.13
C ARG A 9 7.49 -13.55 1.14
N LEU A 10 7.46 -12.89 2.29
CA LEU A 10 6.41 -13.03 3.30
C LEU A 10 5.09 -13.14 2.54
N ARG A 11 4.30 -14.20 2.80
CA ARG A 11 2.89 -14.23 2.41
C ARG A 11 2.34 -12.87 2.84
N THR A 12 2.09 -11.99 1.89
CA THR A 12 1.77 -10.60 2.20
C THR A 12 0.40 -10.61 2.84
N THR A 13 0.35 -10.54 4.18
CA THR A 13 -0.89 -10.41 4.95
C THR A 13 -1.76 -9.27 4.41
N TYR A 14 -1.09 -8.24 3.86
CA TYR A 14 -1.70 -7.08 3.24
C TYR A 14 -1.56 -7.14 1.72
N ARG A 15 -2.68 -7.05 1.01
CA ARG A 15 -2.69 -6.99 -0.45
C ARG A 15 -2.53 -5.57 -0.97
N LEU A 16 -2.85 -4.56 -0.17
CA LEU A 16 -2.62 -3.16 -0.49
C LEU A 16 -1.52 -2.59 0.40
N ILE A 17 -0.46 -2.09 -0.23
CA ILE A 17 0.70 -1.53 0.46
C ILE A 17 0.98 -0.13 -0.07
N ILE A 18 1.19 0.82 0.83
CA ILE A 18 1.68 2.16 0.56
C ILE A 18 3.11 2.23 1.11
N GLU A 19 4.09 2.62 0.31
CA GLU A 19 5.49 2.63 0.70
C GLU A 19 6.14 3.98 0.40
N GLU A 20 6.74 4.59 1.43
CA GLU A 20 7.58 5.78 1.28
C GLU A 20 8.86 5.39 0.51
N ARG A 21 9.18 6.16 -0.53
CA ARG A 21 10.39 6.07 -1.34
C ARG A 21 11.16 7.38 -1.20
N ASP A 22 12.44 7.38 -1.56
CA ASP A 22 13.30 8.56 -1.45
C ASP A 22 12.72 9.81 -2.13
N ASN A 23 12.00 9.61 -3.25
CA ASN A 23 11.43 10.69 -4.07
C ASN A 23 9.90 10.71 -4.10
N GLY A 24 9.22 10.05 -3.15
CA GLY A 24 7.77 10.06 -3.11
C GLY A 24 7.17 8.83 -2.46
N TRP A 25 6.08 8.36 -3.02
CA TRP A 25 5.26 7.28 -2.47
C TRP A 25 4.83 6.34 -3.56
N GLU A 26 4.91 5.04 -3.27
CA GLU A 26 4.46 3.97 -4.14
C GLU A 26 3.26 3.27 -3.50
N VAL A 27 2.26 2.92 -4.31
CA VAL A 27 1.09 2.15 -3.88
C VAL A 27 1.03 0.90 -4.73
N VAL A 28 1.06 -0.26 -4.09
CA VAL A 28 1.06 -1.57 -4.75
C VAL A 28 -0.13 -2.38 -4.28
N PHE A 29 -0.88 -2.93 -5.22
CA PHE A 29 -1.92 -3.91 -4.97
C PHE A 29 -1.54 -5.28 -5.52
N TYR A 30 -1.68 -6.30 -4.69
CA TYR A 30 -1.42 -7.69 -5.02
C TYR A 30 -2.72 -8.49 -5.14
N ASP A 31 -2.75 -9.44 -6.06
CA ASP A 31 -3.80 -10.45 -6.10
C ASP A 31 -3.66 -11.46 -4.95
N GLU A 32 -4.59 -12.41 -4.89
CA GLU A 32 -4.62 -13.46 -3.85
C GLU A 32 -3.43 -14.41 -3.92
N GLN A 33 -2.77 -14.49 -5.08
CA GLN A 33 -1.58 -15.29 -5.30
C GLN A 33 -0.28 -14.51 -5.01
N GLY A 34 -0.38 -13.24 -4.61
CA GLY A 34 0.75 -12.36 -4.32
C GLY A 34 1.44 -11.78 -5.56
N ARG A 35 0.76 -11.76 -6.72
CA ARG A 35 1.25 -11.11 -7.94
C ARG A 35 0.78 -9.66 -7.96
N VAL A 36 1.61 -8.77 -8.51
CA VAL A 36 1.24 -7.35 -8.64
C VAL A 36 0.10 -7.22 -9.65
N GLN A 37 -1.01 -6.64 -9.21
CA GLN A 37 -2.19 -6.35 -10.02
C GLN A 37 -2.34 -4.86 -10.32
N HIS A 38 -1.85 -3.98 -9.43
CA HIS A 38 -1.82 -2.54 -9.63
C HIS A 38 -0.56 -1.92 -9.01
N ILE A 39 0.01 -0.91 -9.68
CA ILE A 39 1.06 -0.07 -9.13
C ILE A 39 0.80 1.40 -9.47
N GLY A 40 0.98 2.29 -8.50
CA GLY A 40 0.84 3.73 -8.68
C GLY A 40 1.91 4.49 -7.91
N ASN A 41 2.38 5.59 -8.48
CA ASN A 41 3.36 6.48 -7.84
C ASN A 41 2.73 7.84 -7.54
N SER A 42 3.15 8.46 -6.45
CA SER A 42 2.63 9.74 -5.97
C SER A 42 3.75 10.58 -5.37
N HIS A 43 3.65 11.90 -5.54
CA HIS A 43 4.67 12.83 -5.05
C HIS A 43 4.46 13.22 -3.58
N SER A 44 3.33 12.82 -2.98
CA SER A 44 2.97 13.14 -1.60
C SER A 44 2.19 12.01 -0.95
N GLU A 45 2.27 11.95 0.39
CA GLU A 45 1.58 10.96 1.21
C GLU A 45 0.06 11.00 0.97
N ILE A 46 -0.52 12.20 0.93
CA ILE A 46 -1.96 12.37 0.74
C ILE A 46 -2.43 11.88 -0.62
N ALA A 47 -1.63 12.05 -1.67
CA ALA A 47 -1.94 11.53 -3.00
C ALA A 47 -1.88 9.99 -3.00
N ALA A 48 -0.88 9.40 -2.34
CA ALA A 48 -0.78 7.95 -2.19
C ALA A 48 -1.95 7.36 -1.41
N LEU A 49 -2.37 7.99 -0.30
CA LEU A 49 -3.56 7.59 0.46
C LEU A 49 -4.83 7.64 -0.38
N ARG A 50 -5.01 8.69 -1.20
CA ARG A 50 -6.14 8.77 -2.15
C ARG A 50 -6.08 7.67 -3.21
N SER A 51 -4.91 7.41 -3.79
CA SER A 51 -4.73 6.32 -4.75
C SER A 51 -5.06 4.97 -4.12
N ALA A 52 -4.56 4.70 -2.92
CA ALA A 52 -4.87 3.48 -2.17
C ALA A 52 -6.37 3.33 -1.91
N TYR A 53 -7.05 4.40 -1.51
CA TYR A 53 -8.50 4.42 -1.33
C TYR A 53 -9.26 4.02 -2.61
N PHE A 54 -8.91 4.63 -3.75
CA PHE A 54 -9.55 4.28 -5.02
C PHE A 54 -9.25 2.86 -5.47
N ILE A 55 -8.02 2.39 -5.29
CA ILE A 55 -7.60 1.01 -5.59
C ILE A 55 -8.39 0.02 -4.73
N ALA A 56 -8.48 0.27 -3.42
CA ALA A 56 -9.22 -0.57 -2.49
C ALA A 56 -10.68 -0.71 -2.93
N ARG A 57 -11.34 0.41 -3.28
CA ARG A 57 -12.72 0.39 -3.77
C ARG A 57 -12.88 -0.30 -5.11
N TYR A 58 -11.95 -0.09 -6.04
CA TYR A 58 -12.00 -0.69 -7.37
C TYR A 58 -11.90 -2.22 -7.31
N TYR A 59 -11.04 -2.75 -6.42
CA TYR A 59 -10.87 -4.19 -6.24
C TYR A 59 -11.73 -4.80 -5.14
N HIS A 60 -12.69 -4.04 -4.57
CA HIS A 60 -13.52 -4.48 -3.44
C HIS A 60 -12.69 -5.05 -2.27
N TYR A 61 -11.56 -4.40 -1.97
CA TYR A 61 -10.66 -4.78 -0.89
C TYR A 61 -11.03 -4.03 0.39
N GLU A 62 -11.59 -4.76 1.36
CA GLU A 62 -12.12 -4.22 2.62
C GLU A 62 -11.17 -4.44 3.82
N HIS A 63 -9.98 -4.99 3.57
CA HIS A 63 -9.00 -5.21 4.63
C HIS A 63 -8.09 -4.00 4.84
N ASP A 64 -7.38 -4.01 5.95
CA ASP A 64 -6.41 -2.96 6.27
C ASP A 64 -5.30 -2.85 5.23
N VAL A 65 -4.78 -1.63 5.13
CA VAL A 65 -3.66 -1.26 4.26
C VAL A 65 -2.40 -1.17 5.09
N LEU A 66 -1.29 -1.73 4.58
CA LEU A 66 0.01 -1.53 5.20
C LEU A 66 0.66 -0.27 4.65
N MET A 67 1.02 0.66 5.52
CA MET A 67 1.83 1.82 5.19
C MET A 67 3.23 1.66 5.75
N ARG A 68 4.23 1.56 4.88
CA ARG A 68 5.64 1.50 5.23
C ARG A 68 6.27 2.86 5.09
N THR A 69 6.84 3.36 6.18
CA THR A 69 7.57 4.64 6.19
C THR A 69 8.99 4.41 6.68
N ARG A 70 9.87 5.39 6.49
CA ARG A 70 11.22 5.35 7.08
C ARG A 70 11.21 5.33 8.62
N HIS A 71 10.08 5.67 9.23
CA HIS A 71 9.87 5.66 10.67
C HIS A 71 9.22 4.36 11.18
N GLY A 72 8.90 3.42 10.29
CA GLY A 72 8.28 2.14 10.61
C GLY A 72 6.96 1.91 9.88
N ASP A 73 6.40 0.73 10.14
CA ASP A 73 5.20 0.22 9.50
C ASP A 73 3.94 0.59 10.31
N LYS A 74 2.86 0.92 9.61
CA LYS A 74 1.55 1.26 10.18
C LYS A 74 0.44 0.51 9.45
N GLN A 75 -0.53 0.03 10.19
CA GLN A 75 -1.77 -0.51 9.63
C GLN A 75 -2.82 0.60 9.56
N LEU A 76 -3.50 0.71 8.42
CA LEU A 76 -4.48 1.76 8.16
C LEU A 76 -5.82 1.15 7.73
N ASP A 77 -6.89 1.56 8.40
CA ASP A 77 -8.23 1.53 7.82
C ASP A 77 -8.36 2.73 6.89
N ILE A 78 -8.13 2.48 5.59
CA ILE A 78 -8.09 3.53 4.57
C ILE A 78 -9.49 4.12 4.29
N GLU A 79 -10.55 3.35 4.52
CA GLU A 79 -11.93 3.80 4.30
C GLU A 79 -12.30 4.83 5.38
N THR A 80 -12.14 4.47 6.65
CA THR A 80 -12.40 5.37 7.78
C THR A 80 -11.50 6.62 7.72
N LEU A 81 -10.21 6.45 7.39
CA LEU A 81 -9.27 7.56 7.28
C LEU A 81 -9.70 8.59 6.24
N MET A 82 -10.19 8.14 5.07
CA MET A 82 -10.53 9.02 3.96
C MET A 82 -11.95 9.59 4.06
N GLN A 83 -12.89 8.88 4.68
CA GLN A 83 -14.22 9.41 4.97
C GLN A 83 -14.17 10.60 5.94
N ASN A 84 -13.37 10.49 7.01
CA ASN A 84 -13.18 11.55 8.00
C ASN A 84 -12.42 12.79 7.46
N ARG A 85 -11.84 12.70 6.25
CA ARG A 85 -11.08 13.79 5.61
C ARG A 85 -11.87 14.54 4.54
N ARG A 86 -13.14 14.19 4.29
CA ARG A 86 -14.01 14.98 3.41
C ARG A 86 -14.51 16.21 4.19
N PRO A 87 -14.26 17.45 3.72
CA PRO A 87 -14.94 18.60 4.29
C PRO A 87 -16.44 18.46 4.05
N SER A 88 -17.22 18.68 5.10
CA SER A 88 -18.69 18.77 5.08
C SER A 88 -19.19 19.81 4.09
#